data_AF-A0A0H2X1L3-F1
#
_entry.id   AF-A0A0H2X1L3-F1
#
_cell.length_a   1.000
_cell.length_b   1.000
_cell.length_c   1.000
_cell.angle_alpha   90.00
_cell.angle_beta   90.00
_cell.angle_gamma   90.00
#
_symmetry.space_group_name_H-M   'P 1'
#
loop_
_entity.id
_entity.type
_entity.pdbx_description
1 polymer ?
#
loop_
_entity_poly.entity_id
_entity_poly.type
_entity_poly.pdbx_seq_one_letter_code
_entity_poly.pdbx_strand_id
1 'polypeptide(L)'
;MFVGITYYTTPLLEIALIWVVLNYLLKFFWGTGAMDLVFGLLSFLCLFVLAEKLHLPVIRNLMLHVVNIAAIVVFIIFQPEIRLALSRIRLCREKFVINMQDEFIDHLTACIYRMAERQIGALIVLENERLLNDLLNLSAVKINADFSEELLEAIFEPSSHLHDGAVLMRGKTISYARVILPLAHDTTQLSRSHGNASSCSTRC
;
A
#
# COMPACT_ATOMS: atom_id res chain seq x y z
N MET A 1 -45.90 -25.81 37.87
CA MET A 1 -45.17 -24.72 38.57
C MET A 1 -43.83 -24.37 37.91
N PHE A 2 -43.09 -25.34 37.34
CA PHE A 2 -41.77 -25.09 36.71
C PHE A 2 -41.79 -24.38 35.34
N VAL A 3 -42.86 -24.50 34.54
CA VAL A 3 -42.91 -23.93 33.17
C VAL A 3 -43.08 -22.40 33.14
N GLY A 4 -43.66 -21.81 34.20
CA GLY A 4 -43.89 -20.36 34.27
C GLY A 4 -42.64 -19.54 34.58
N ILE A 5 -41.69 -20.11 35.32
CA ILE A 5 -40.43 -19.44 35.69
C ILE A 5 -39.51 -19.34 34.47
N THR A 6 -39.44 -20.39 33.66
CA THR A 6 -38.67 -20.41 32.41
C THR A 6 -39.14 -19.40 31.38
N TYR A 7 -40.43 -19.04 31.36
CA TYR A 7 -40.99 -18.09 30.38
C TYR A 7 -40.58 -16.63 30.67
N TYR A 8 -40.20 -16.32 31.92
CA TYR A 8 -39.79 -14.95 32.31
C TYR A 8 -38.27 -14.78 32.31
N THR A 9 -37.50 -15.85 32.53
CA THR A 9 -36.03 -15.80 32.55
C THR A 9 -35.39 -15.78 31.17
N THR A 10 -36.04 -16.37 30.15
CA THR A 10 -35.53 -16.38 28.77
C THR A 10 -35.45 -15.00 28.11
N PRO A 11 -36.47 -14.11 28.17
CA PRO A 11 -36.36 -12.78 27.58
C PRO A 11 -35.33 -11.90 28.32
N LEU A 12 -35.17 -12.09 29.62
CA LEU A 12 -34.19 -11.36 30.43
C LEU A 12 -32.75 -11.74 30.04
N LEU A 13 -32.51 -13.03 29.77
CA LEU A 13 -31.25 -13.53 29.24
C LEU A 13 -30.98 -13.03 27.81
N GLU A 14 -32.00 -13.01 26.95
CA GLU A 14 -31.87 -12.49 25.57
C GLU A 14 -31.54 -10.99 25.56
N ILE A 15 -32.23 -10.18 26.37
CA ILE A 15 -31.98 -8.74 26.45
C ILE A 15 -30.56 -8.47 26.98
N ALA A 16 -30.11 -9.24 27.99
CA ALA A 16 -28.76 -9.13 28.52
C ALA A 16 -27.70 -9.53 27.46
N LEU A 17 -27.95 -10.61 26.71
CA LEU A 17 -27.07 -11.05 25.63
C LEU A 17 -26.96 -9.99 24.52
N ILE A 18 -28.09 -9.45 24.07
CA ILE A 18 -28.13 -8.38 23.07
C ILE A 18 -27.39 -7.15 23.58
N TRP A 19 -27.58 -6.76 24.85
CA TRP A 19 -26.90 -5.62 25.46
C TRP A 19 -25.37 -5.78 25.49
N VAL A 20 -24.86 -6.97 25.81
CA VAL A 20 -23.41 -7.27 25.81
C VAL A 20 -22.84 -7.27 24.40
N VAL A 21 -23.50 -7.95 23.45
CA VAL A 21 -23.05 -8.01 22.04
C VAL A 21 -23.07 -6.62 21.41
N LEU A 22 -24.12 -5.84 21.66
CA LEU A 22 -24.25 -4.48 21.14
C LEU A 22 -23.19 -3.55 21.72
N ASN A 23 -22.91 -3.64 23.04
CA ASN A 23 -21.82 -2.88 23.66
C ASN A 23 -20.46 -3.24 23.06
N TYR A 24 -20.19 -4.53 22.86
CA TYR A 24 -18.92 -4.98 22.32
C TYR A 24 -18.74 -4.53 20.86
N LEU A 25 -19.81 -4.60 20.07
CA LEU A 25 -19.85 -4.11 18.69
C LEU A 25 -19.62 -2.59 18.66
N LEU A 26 -20.37 -1.80 19.44
CA LEU A 26 -20.18 -0.35 19.55
C LEU A 26 -18.75 0.01 19.98
N LYS A 27 -18.16 -0.71 20.94
CA LYS A 27 -16.80 -0.45 21.43
C LYS A 27 -15.70 -0.86 20.43
N PHE A 28 -15.94 -1.88 19.62
CA PHE A 28 -15.08 -2.28 18.50
C PHE A 28 -15.08 -1.22 17.38
N PHE A 29 -16.22 -0.57 17.16
CA PHE A 29 -16.33 0.50 16.16
C PHE A 29 -15.76 1.85 16.67
N TRP A 30 -15.71 2.11 17.99
CA TRP A 30 -15.33 3.39 18.63
C TRP A 30 -13.85 3.81 18.60
N GLY A 31 -13.04 3.18 17.75
CA GLY A 31 -11.60 3.47 17.64
C GLY A 31 -11.14 4.04 16.29
N THR A 32 -12.04 4.24 15.31
CA THR A 32 -11.63 4.62 13.94
C THR A 32 -12.44 5.80 13.43
N GLY A 33 -11.81 6.77 12.75
CA GLY A 33 -12.51 7.89 12.11
C GLY A 33 -13.55 7.45 11.05
N ALA A 34 -13.53 6.17 10.65
CA ALA A 34 -14.58 5.55 9.85
C ALA A 34 -15.95 5.55 10.56
N MET A 35 -15.97 5.61 11.88
CA MET A 35 -17.20 5.58 12.66
C MET A 35 -18.02 6.86 12.52
N ASP A 36 -17.36 8.02 12.44
CA ASP A 36 -18.04 9.30 12.17
C ASP A 36 -18.70 9.31 10.79
N LEU A 37 -18.04 8.69 9.79
CA LEU A 37 -18.59 8.52 8.46
C LEU A 37 -19.80 7.58 8.44
N VAL A 38 -19.75 6.47 9.19
CA VAL A 38 -20.86 5.51 9.31
C VAL A 38 -22.05 6.14 10.03
N PHE A 39 -21.85 6.85 11.14
CA PHE A 39 -22.94 7.55 11.83
C PHE A 39 -23.53 8.68 10.99
N GLY A 40 -22.70 9.41 10.24
CA GLY A 40 -23.16 10.41 9.27
C GLY A 40 -24.03 9.80 8.17
N LEU A 41 -23.59 8.69 7.57
CA LEU A 41 -24.34 7.96 6.54
C LEU A 41 -25.66 7.39 7.10
N LEU A 42 -25.63 6.80 8.30
CA LEU A 42 -26.80 6.22 8.95
C LEU A 42 -27.83 7.31 9.30
N SER A 43 -27.37 8.45 9.83
CA SER A 43 -28.21 9.61 10.12
C SER A 43 -28.87 10.16 8.85
N PHE A 44 -28.10 10.29 7.76
CA PHE A 44 -28.62 10.71 6.46
C PHE A 44 -29.67 9.75 5.90
N LEU A 45 -29.42 8.44 5.98
CA LEU A 45 -30.36 7.41 5.53
C LEU A 45 -31.65 7.41 6.37
N CYS A 46 -31.52 7.55 7.68
CA CYS A 46 -32.66 7.65 8.59
C CYS A 46 -33.54 8.87 8.25
N LEU A 47 -32.91 10.04 8.03
CA LEU A 47 -33.59 11.26 7.64
C LEU A 47 -34.31 11.11 6.29
N PHE A 48 -33.71 10.40 5.33
CA PHE A 48 -34.31 10.13 4.02
C PHE A 48 -35.58 9.28 4.14
N VAL A 49 -35.51 8.17 4.89
CA VAL A 49 -36.67 7.28 5.14
C VAL A 49 -37.76 8.03 5.91
N LEU A 50 -37.38 8.88 6.87
CA LEU A 50 -38.31 9.68 7.64
C LEU A 50 -39.01 10.72 6.74
N ALA A 51 -38.28 11.40 5.86
CA ALA A 51 -38.84 12.36 4.90
C ALA A 51 -39.81 11.69 3.90
N GLU A 52 -39.54 10.44 3.52
CA GLU A 52 -40.43 9.64 2.68
C GLU A 52 -41.71 9.24 3.43
N LYS A 53 -41.59 8.72 4.66
CA LYS A 53 -42.74 8.35 5.49
C LYS A 53 -43.64 9.54 5.86
N LEU A 54 -43.05 10.70 6.12
CA LEU A 54 -43.78 11.94 6.41
C LEU A 54 -44.30 12.65 5.15
N HIS A 55 -44.09 12.09 3.95
CA HIS A 55 -44.53 12.68 2.68
C HIS A 55 -44.06 14.13 2.49
N LEU A 56 -42.77 14.41 2.74
CA LEU A 56 -42.17 15.74 2.58
C LEU A 56 -41.49 15.87 1.20
N PRO A 57 -42.20 16.30 0.13
CA PRO A 57 -41.67 16.26 -1.24
C PRO A 57 -40.48 17.20 -1.47
N VAL A 58 -40.46 18.36 -0.79
CA VAL A 58 -39.38 19.36 -0.92
C VAL A 58 -38.07 18.84 -0.33
N ILE A 59 -38.12 18.31 0.90
CA ILE A 59 -36.94 17.77 1.59
C ILE A 59 -36.41 16.55 0.84
N ARG A 60 -37.28 15.64 0.39
CA ARG A 60 -36.88 14.49 -0.43
C ARG A 60 -36.13 14.93 -1.70
N ASN A 61 -36.66 15.90 -2.44
CA ASN A 61 -36.03 16.37 -3.67
C ASN A 61 -34.68 17.08 -3.39
N LEU A 62 -34.59 17.86 -2.31
CA LEU A 62 -33.33 18.47 -1.87
C LEU A 62 -32.28 17.40 -1.53
N MET A 63 -32.65 16.36 -0.78
CA MET A 63 -31.73 15.26 -0.45
C MET A 63 -31.23 14.52 -1.69
N LEU A 64 -32.10 14.28 -2.69
CA LEU A 64 -31.69 13.67 -3.97
C LEU A 64 -30.66 14.53 -4.73
N HIS A 65 -30.85 15.85 -4.74
CA HIS A 65 -29.86 16.77 -5.35
C HIS A 65 -28.51 16.71 -4.62
N VAL A 66 -28.52 16.66 -3.28
CA VAL A 66 -27.30 16.50 -2.47
C VAL A 66 -26.60 15.18 -2.79
N VAL A 67 -27.33 14.06 -2.88
CA VAL A 67 -26.76 12.75 -3.24
C VAL A 67 -26.12 12.78 -4.63
N ASN A 68 -26.77 13.39 -5.61
CA ASN A 68 -26.23 13.49 -6.97
C ASN A 68 -24.90 14.27 -7.01
N ILE A 69 -24.81 15.41 -6.31
CA ILE A 69 -23.57 16.20 -6.22
C ILE A 69 -22.49 15.42 -5.45
N ALA A 70 -22.86 14.79 -4.33
CA ALA A 70 -21.94 13.99 -3.53
C ALA A 70 -21.36 12.82 -4.35
N ALA A 71 -22.17 12.14 -5.16
CA ALA A 71 -21.71 11.05 -6.02
C ALA A 71 -20.65 11.52 -7.03
N ILE A 72 -20.81 12.70 -7.63
CA ILE A 72 -19.81 13.29 -8.54
C ILE A 72 -18.51 13.60 -7.80
N VAL A 73 -18.59 14.22 -6.62
CA VAL A 73 -17.41 14.55 -5.80
C VAL A 73 -16.66 13.29 -5.38
N VAL A 74 -17.38 12.28 -4.89
CA VAL A 74 -16.83 10.96 -4.55
C VAL A 74 -16.15 10.36 -5.78
N PHE A 75 -16.78 10.36 -6.95
CA PHE A 75 -16.16 9.84 -8.18
C PHE A 75 -14.84 10.54 -8.53
N ILE A 76 -14.77 11.87 -8.39
CA ILE A 76 -13.55 12.65 -8.63
C ILE A 76 -12.45 12.27 -7.62
N ILE A 77 -12.80 12.18 -6.33
CA ILE A 77 -11.84 11.84 -5.26
C ILE A 77 -11.31 10.42 -5.46
N PHE A 78 -12.17 9.46 -5.84
CA PHE A 78 -11.83 8.05 -6.02
C PHE A 78 -11.28 7.69 -7.43
N GLN A 79 -11.10 8.69 -8.29
CA GLN A 79 -10.53 8.51 -9.62
C GLN A 79 -9.11 7.86 -9.62
N PRO A 80 -8.15 8.25 -8.76
CA PRO A 80 -6.80 7.67 -8.78
C PRO A 80 -6.76 6.20 -8.34
N GLU A 81 -7.65 5.77 -7.45
CA GLU A 81 -7.76 4.39 -6.96
C GLU A 81 -8.26 3.46 -8.07
N ILE A 82 -9.29 3.89 -8.82
CA ILE A 82 -9.81 3.13 -9.97
C ILE A 82 -8.70 2.95 -11.02
N ARG A 83 -7.93 4.00 -11.27
CA ARG A 83 -6.78 3.96 -12.18
C ARG A 83 -5.72 2.95 -11.72
N LEU A 84 -5.42 2.92 -10.42
CA LEU A 84 -4.46 1.99 -9.82
C LEU A 84 -4.96 0.53 -9.81
N ALA A 85 -6.26 0.31 -9.58
CA ALA A 85 -6.85 -1.02 -9.63
C ALA A 85 -6.77 -1.61 -11.05
N LEU A 86 -7.06 -0.78 -12.08
CA LEU A 86 -6.96 -1.18 -13.48
C LEU A 86 -5.53 -1.47 -13.95
N SER A 87 -4.53 -0.77 -13.39
CA SER A 87 -3.13 -1.02 -13.74
C SER A 87 -2.66 -2.41 -13.24
N ARG A 88 -3.06 -2.83 -12.04
CA ARG A 88 -2.75 -4.18 -11.52
C ARG A 88 -3.36 -5.30 -12.37
N ILE A 89 -4.55 -5.07 -12.92
CA ILE A 89 -5.23 -6.05 -13.79
C ILE A 89 -4.45 -6.27 -15.10
N ARG A 90 -3.77 -5.24 -15.64
CA ARG A 90 -2.92 -5.39 -16.83
C ARG A 90 -1.65 -6.20 -16.57
N LEU A 91 -1.07 -6.10 -15.38
CA LEU A 91 0.19 -6.77 -15.02
C LEU A 91 0.03 -8.29 -14.85
N CYS A 92 -1.18 -8.78 -14.53
CA CYS A 92 -1.48 -10.21 -14.56
C CYS A 92 -1.37 -10.84 -15.97
N ARG A 93 -1.33 -10.05 -17.05
CA ARG A 93 -1.20 -10.57 -18.42
C ARG A 93 0.25 -10.76 -18.89
N GLU A 94 1.23 -10.21 -18.18
CA GLU A 94 2.66 -10.31 -18.54
C GLU A 94 3.44 -11.35 -17.72
N LYS A 95 2.78 -12.30 -17.07
CA LYS A 95 3.43 -13.51 -16.53
C LYS A 95 3.79 -14.52 -17.64
N PHE A 96 4.33 -14.04 -18.76
CA PHE A 96 4.84 -14.86 -19.88
C PHE A 96 6.34 -14.59 -20.15
N VAL A 97 7.11 -14.24 -19.12
CA VAL A 97 8.56 -14.02 -19.22
C VAL A 97 9.30 -14.77 -18.11
N ILE A 98 9.07 -16.09 -17.98
CA ILE A 98 9.73 -16.90 -16.93
C ILE A 98 10.93 -17.69 -17.49
N ASN A 99 11.13 -17.81 -18.81
CA ASN A 99 12.23 -18.63 -19.34
C ASN A 99 13.54 -17.87 -19.64
N MET A 100 13.60 -16.54 -19.49
CA MET A 100 14.80 -15.74 -19.75
C MET A 100 15.39 -15.07 -18.50
N GLN A 101 14.79 -15.31 -17.33
CA GLN A 101 15.15 -14.65 -16.07
C GLN A 101 16.18 -15.44 -15.28
N ASP A 102 16.20 -16.77 -15.38
CA ASP A 102 17.11 -17.65 -14.61
C ASP A 102 18.59 -17.33 -14.86
N GLU A 103 19.02 -17.25 -16.13
CA GLU A 103 20.43 -16.95 -16.46
C GLU A 103 20.87 -15.58 -15.94
N PHE A 104 20.01 -14.57 -16.03
CA PHE A 104 20.31 -13.23 -15.51
C PHE A 104 20.42 -13.21 -13.98
N ILE A 105 19.54 -13.93 -13.28
CA ILE A 105 19.60 -14.06 -11.83
C ILE A 105 20.87 -14.80 -11.39
N ASP A 106 21.29 -15.82 -12.13
CA ASP A 106 22.53 -16.55 -11.85
C ASP A 106 23.76 -15.64 -11.98
N HIS A 107 23.86 -14.87 -13.07
CA HIS A 107 24.94 -13.89 -13.27
C HIS A 107 24.93 -12.78 -12.22
N LEU A 108 23.75 -12.24 -11.87
CA LEU A 108 23.63 -11.24 -10.82
C LEU A 108 24.08 -11.78 -9.46
N THR A 109 23.69 -13.00 -9.14
CA THR A 109 24.04 -13.67 -7.89
C THR A 109 25.55 -13.94 -7.83
N ALA A 110 26.16 -14.44 -8.90
CA ALA A 110 27.61 -14.63 -9.00
C ALA A 110 28.39 -13.32 -8.78
N CYS A 111 27.94 -12.23 -9.40
CA CYS A 111 28.52 -10.89 -9.22
C CYS A 111 28.42 -10.41 -7.76
N ILE A 112 27.26 -10.59 -7.12
CA ILE A 112 27.06 -10.21 -5.71
C ILE A 112 27.99 -11.01 -4.79
N TYR A 113 28.14 -12.32 -5.02
CA TYR A 113 29.09 -13.14 -4.24
C TYR A 113 30.53 -12.64 -4.39
N ARG A 114 30.97 -12.32 -5.61
CA ARG A 114 32.32 -11.76 -5.85
C ARG A 114 32.53 -10.42 -5.14
N MET A 115 31.52 -9.54 -5.13
CA MET A 115 31.58 -8.27 -4.40
C MET A 115 31.61 -8.48 -2.88
N ALA A 116 30.85 -9.45 -2.36
CA ALA A 116 30.82 -9.79 -0.94
C ALA A 116 32.18 -10.35 -0.46
N GLU A 117 32.84 -11.21 -1.24
CA GLU A 117 34.20 -11.69 -0.95
C GLU A 117 35.22 -10.56 -0.85
N ARG A 118 35.06 -9.52 -1.69
CA ARG A 118 35.89 -8.31 -1.69
C ARG A 118 35.45 -7.26 -0.67
N GLN A 119 34.44 -7.55 0.16
CA GLN A 119 33.85 -6.63 1.13
C GLN A 119 33.35 -5.31 0.52
N ILE A 120 32.86 -5.36 -0.72
CA ILE A 120 32.28 -4.20 -1.41
C ILE A 120 30.78 -4.15 -1.10
N GLY A 121 30.33 -3.03 -0.53
CA GLY A 121 28.91 -2.79 -0.26
C GLY A 121 28.18 -2.40 -1.54
N ALA A 122 27.19 -3.20 -1.95
CA ALA A 122 26.36 -2.94 -3.12
C ALA A 122 24.89 -2.77 -2.73
N LEU A 123 24.24 -1.75 -3.29
CA LEU A 123 22.81 -1.48 -3.08
C LEU A 123 22.10 -1.46 -4.43
N ILE A 124 21.35 -2.52 -4.71
CA ILE A 124 20.70 -2.74 -6.00
C ILE A 124 19.19 -2.72 -5.81
N VAL A 125 18.51 -1.89 -6.58
CA VAL A 125 17.05 -1.74 -6.57
C VAL A 125 16.50 -2.28 -7.88
N LEU A 126 15.68 -3.31 -7.79
CA LEU A 126 14.98 -3.92 -8.93
C LEU A 126 13.60 -3.30 -9.06
N GLU A 127 13.34 -2.62 -10.18
CA GLU A 127 12.03 -2.03 -10.46
C GLU A 127 11.03 -3.12 -10.85
N ASN A 128 9.95 -3.24 -10.09
CA ASN A 128 8.89 -4.23 -10.33
C ASN A 128 7.73 -3.64 -11.16
N GLU A 129 6.90 -2.78 -10.56
CA GLU A 129 5.63 -2.36 -11.19
C GLU A 129 5.38 -0.84 -11.21
N ARG A 130 6.00 -0.09 -10.31
CA ARG A 130 5.87 1.38 -10.28
C ARG A 130 7.04 1.99 -11.01
N LEU A 131 6.72 2.90 -11.92
CA LEU A 131 7.68 3.82 -12.52
C LEU A 131 8.40 4.54 -11.37
N LEU A 132 9.61 4.12 -11.04
CA LEU A 132 10.37 4.66 -9.90
C LEU A 132 10.99 6.02 -10.23
N ASN A 133 10.37 6.74 -11.17
CA ASN A 133 10.80 8.06 -11.63
C ASN A 133 10.71 9.10 -10.53
N ASP A 134 9.79 8.93 -9.58
CA ASP A 134 9.66 9.84 -8.42
C ASP A 134 10.81 9.68 -7.41
N LEU A 135 11.58 8.58 -7.47
CA LEU A 135 12.79 8.39 -6.65
C LEU A 135 14.05 8.92 -7.33
N LEU A 136 13.95 9.42 -8.57
CA LEU A 136 15.08 9.99 -9.28
C LEU A 136 15.38 11.39 -8.73
N ASN A 137 16.32 11.43 -7.79
CA ASN A 137 16.89 12.67 -7.28
C ASN A 137 17.77 13.35 -8.34
N LEU A 138 17.99 14.66 -8.19
CA LEU A 138 18.88 15.47 -9.06
C LEU A 138 20.31 14.89 -9.19
N SER A 139 20.75 14.08 -8.21
CA SER A 139 22.08 13.47 -8.17
C SER A 139 22.19 12.12 -8.89
N ALA A 140 21.07 11.53 -9.33
CA ALA A 140 21.06 10.25 -10.01
C ALA A 140 21.69 10.37 -11.41
N VAL A 141 22.61 9.48 -11.74
CA VAL A 141 23.28 9.44 -13.04
C VAL A 141 22.60 8.41 -13.93
N LYS A 142 22.09 8.86 -15.08
CA LYS A 142 21.47 7.99 -16.08
C LYS A 142 22.56 7.21 -16.84
N ILE A 143 22.48 5.89 -16.83
CA ILE A 143 23.42 5.00 -17.51
C ILE A 143 22.75 4.37 -18.75
N ASN A 144 21.56 3.79 -18.58
CA ASN A 144 20.84 3.08 -19.66
C ASN A 144 21.72 2.10 -20.43
N ALA A 145 22.44 1.25 -19.72
CA ALA A 145 23.26 0.19 -20.32
C ALA A 145 22.66 -1.19 -20.01
N ASP A 146 22.95 -2.15 -20.88
CA ASP A 146 22.63 -3.55 -20.59
C ASP A 146 23.47 -4.06 -19.41
N PHE A 147 22.90 -4.96 -18.62
CA PHE A 147 23.61 -5.57 -17.51
C PHE A 147 24.80 -6.41 -18.00
N SER A 148 25.96 -6.15 -17.39
CA SER A 148 27.13 -7.01 -17.44
C SER A 148 27.73 -7.04 -16.04
N GLU A 149 28.32 -8.17 -15.65
CA GLU A 149 28.95 -8.34 -14.34
C GLU A 149 30.05 -7.29 -14.13
N GLU A 150 30.85 -7.04 -15.15
CA GLU A 150 31.95 -6.08 -15.13
C GLU A 150 31.45 -4.65 -14.94
N LEU A 151 30.31 -4.30 -15.57
CA LEU A 151 29.72 -2.97 -15.42
C LEU A 151 29.19 -2.77 -13.99
N LEU A 152 28.54 -3.78 -13.41
CA LEU A 152 28.01 -3.69 -12.06
C LEU A 152 29.15 -3.56 -11.03
N GLU A 153 30.21 -4.35 -11.18
CA GLU A 153 31.41 -4.23 -10.33
C GLU A 153 32.07 -2.85 -10.48
N ALA A 154 32.21 -2.33 -11.70
CA ALA A 154 32.81 -1.02 -11.93
C ALA A 154 32.00 0.13 -11.30
N ILE A 155 30.68 -0.02 -11.18
CA ILE A 155 29.83 0.97 -10.51
C ILE A 155 30.07 0.96 -9.00
N PHE A 156 30.18 -0.23 -8.39
CA PHE A 156 30.36 -0.39 -6.95
C PHE A 156 31.84 -0.39 -6.48
N GLU A 157 32.79 -0.32 -7.40
CA GLU A 157 34.20 -0.17 -7.07
C GLU A 157 34.41 1.06 -6.17
N PRO A 158 35.08 0.94 -5.00
CA PRO A 158 35.26 2.05 -4.06
C PRO A 158 35.96 3.29 -4.64
N SER A 159 36.72 3.12 -5.73
CA SER A 159 37.38 4.22 -6.45
C SER A 159 36.46 5.02 -7.38
N SER A 160 35.27 4.49 -7.70
CA SER A 160 34.30 5.10 -8.62
C SER A 160 33.44 6.14 -7.92
N HIS A 161 33.12 7.28 -8.55
CA HIS A 161 32.18 8.26 -7.98
C HIS A 161 30.71 7.79 -7.97
N LEU A 162 30.41 6.64 -8.57
CA LEU A 162 29.06 6.10 -8.70
C LEU A 162 28.67 5.13 -7.56
N HIS A 163 29.63 4.69 -6.74
CA HIS A 163 29.40 3.69 -5.70
C HIS A 163 28.57 4.22 -4.51
N ASP A 164 28.52 5.54 -4.33
CA ASP A 164 27.82 6.20 -3.22
C ASP A 164 26.32 6.38 -3.54
N GLY A 165 25.59 5.26 -3.54
CA GLY A 165 24.14 5.24 -3.72
C GLY A 165 23.61 3.91 -4.26
N ALA A 166 22.32 3.87 -4.52
CA ALA A 166 21.67 2.71 -5.11
C ALA A 166 21.78 2.70 -6.65
N VAL A 167 21.85 1.51 -7.22
CA VAL A 167 21.70 1.26 -8.66
C VAL A 167 20.28 0.82 -8.94
N LEU A 168 19.60 1.50 -9.86
CA LEU A 168 18.24 1.15 -10.31
C LEU A 168 18.30 0.31 -11.58
N MET A 169 17.80 -0.93 -11.48
CA MET A 169 17.71 -1.87 -12.58
C MET A 169 16.27 -2.03 -13.05
N ARG A 170 16.06 -1.95 -14.37
CA ARG A 170 14.79 -2.19 -15.06
C ARG A 170 14.93 -3.43 -15.93
N GLY A 171 14.42 -4.56 -15.46
CA GLY A 171 14.63 -5.85 -16.12
C GLY A 171 16.12 -6.16 -16.25
N LYS A 172 16.63 -6.27 -17.48
CA LYS A 172 18.05 -6.56 -17.80
C LYS A 172 18.92 -5.32 -18.02
N THR A 173 18.39 -4.12 -17.78
CA THR A 173 19.12 -2.87 -18.03
C THR A 173 19.40 -2.10 -16.74
N ILE A 174 20.61 -1.57 -16.62
CA ILE A 174 21.02 -0.64 -15.58
C ILE A 174 20.58 0.76 -16.03
N SER A 175 19.50 1.27 -15.43
CA SER A 175 18.91 2.54 -15.84
C SER A 175 19.62 3.73 -15.20
N TYR A 176 19.82 3.69 -13.89
CA TYR A 176 20.44 4.77 -13.11
C TYR A 176 21.41 4.24 -12.06
N ALA A 177 22.45 5.01 -11.75
CA ALA A 177 23.33 4.81 -10.60
C ALA A 177 23.32 6.05 -9.69
N ARG A 178 23.87 5.91 -8.48
CA ARG A 178 23.91 6.98 -7.47
C ARG A 178 22.52 7.50 -7.06
N VAL A 179 21.54 6.61 -7.02
CA VAL A 179 20.17 6.95 -6.58
C VAL A 179 20.16 6.99 -5.05
N ILE A 180 19.88 8.16 -4.48
CA ILE A 180 19.68 8.30 -3.04
C ILE A 180 18.28 7.80 -2.71
N LEU A 181 18.17 6.79 -1.84
CA LEU A 181 16.87 6.28 -1.41
C LEU A 181 16.34 7.09 -0.21
N PRO A 182 15.03 7.40 -0.16
CA PRO A 182 14.44 8.05 1.00
C PRO A 182 14.56 7.11 2.21
N LEU A 183 15.22 7.58 3.28
CA LEU A 183 15.36 6.80 4.51
C LEU A 183 13.99 6.59 5.16
N ALA A 184 13.60 5.34 5.37
CA ALA A 184 12.36 5.03 6.08
C ALA A 184 12.46 5.52 7.53
N HIS A 185 11.55 6.40 7.93
CA HIS A 185 11.36 6.87 9.29
C HIS A 185 10.56 5.86 10.11
N ASP A 186 11.06 4.63 10.25
CA ASP A 186 10.47 3.62 11.16
C ASP A 186 11.46 3.32 12.28
N THR A 187 11.29 4.02 13.40
CA THR A 187 12.21 4.11 14.55
C THR A 187 12.15 2.94 15.54
N THR A 188 11.62 1.76 15.20
CA THR A 188 11.39 0.72 16.23
C THR A 188 12.06 -0.64 16.09
N GLN A 189 12.67 -1.04 14.97
CA GLN A 189 13.29 -2.40 14.90
C GLN A 189 14.56 -2.52 14.04
N LEU A 190 15.46 -1.55 14.07
CA LEU A 190 16.80 -1.71 13.46
C LEU A 190 17.88 -1.64 14.54
N SER A 191 18.34 -2.81 14.97
CA SER A 191 19.48 -2.99 15.88
C SER A 191 20.66 -2.14 15.45
N ARG A 192 21.15 -1.33 16.39
CA ARG A 192 22.14 -0.24 16.29
C ARG A 192 23.58 -0.69 15.93
N SER A 193 23.80 -1.57 14.94
CA SER A 193 25.16 -1.94 14.54
C SER A 193 25.42 -2.08 13.04
N HIS A 194 24.47 -1.75 12.17
CA HIS A 194 24.67 -1.87 10.72
C HIS A 194 24.34 -0.56 10.03
N GLY A 195 25.27 -0.09 9.18
CA GLY A 195 25.14 1.12 8.38
C GLY A 195 23.90 1.13 7.49
N ASN A 196 23.57 2.32 7.00
CA ASN A 196 22.30 2.83 6.44
C ASN A 196 21.64 2.03 5.27
N ALA A 197 22.03 0.80 4.98
CA ALA A 197 21.55 0.01 3.84
C ALA A 197 20.30 -0.86 4.11
N SER A 198 19.90 -1.10 5.36
CA SER A 198 18.88 -2.11 5.71
C SER A 198 17.44 -1.61 5.84
N SER A 199 17.15 -0.33 5.58
CA SER A 199 15.84 0.29 5.88
C SER A 199 14.80 0.22 4.75
N CYS A 200 15.17 -0.25 3.54
CA CYS A 200 14.36 -0.04 2.32
C CYS A 200 13.42 -1.21 1.93
N SER A 201 13.00 -2.06 2.86
CA SER A 201 12.18 -3.25 2.52
C SER A 201 10.67 -2.99 2.45
N THR A 202 10.14 -1.89 2.99
CA THR A 202 8.70 -1.80 3.31
C THR A 202 7.87 -1.00 2.30
N ARG A 203 8.48 -0.41 1.26
CA ARG A 203 7.74 0.49 0.36
C ARG A 203 8.15 0.49 -1.13
N CYS A 204 8.68 -0.64 -1.61
CA CYS A 204 8.87 -0.91 -3.04
C CYS A 204 7.73 -1.77 -3.58
#